data_AF-A0A7G9NYD1-F1
#
_entry.id   AF-A0A7G9NYD1-F1
#
_cell.length_a   1.000
_cell.length_b   1.000
_cell.length_c   1.000
_cell.angle_alpha   90.00
_cell.angle_beta   90.00
_cell.angle_gamma   90.00
#
_symmetry.space_group_name_H-M   'P 1'
#
loop_
_entity.id
_entity.type
_entity.pdbx_description
1 polymer ?
#
loop_
_entity_poly.entity_id
_entity_poly.type
_entity_poly.pdbx_seq_one_letter_code
_entity_poly.pdbx_strand_id
1 'polypeptide(L)'
;MSELDFQAYKESQVRTLTTCIGVYALCDLDQVPIYVGQTVSVGERGIRGRVRRHLTSARSDPIANRQIDVWEIAYVWSWEVPEKRHMDSIEQHFIYQCNKQSPLVNETIPTAKPKLTLKLPERNCVQVMPEALIKARQDPTLRFPRQIQHFNQLVDYILNTQDKPHLRRALQVYYKRLTRYYQTFLDK
;
A
#
# COMPACT_ATOMS: atom_id res chain seq x y z
N MET A 1 -7.20 22.36 -6.07
CA MET A 1 -7.14 21.95 -4.65
C MET A 1 -5.74 22.24 -4.15
N SER A 2 -5.59 22.98 -3.05
CA SER A 2 -4.26 23.29 -2.51
C SER A 2 -3.63 22.07 -1.84
N GLU A 3 -2.32 22.11 -1.61
CA GLU A 3 -1.63 21.05 -0.86
C GLU A 3 -2.13 20.96 0.59
N LEU A 4 -2.44 22.10 1.20
CA LEU A 4 -3.01 22.18 2.54
C LEU A 4 -4.38 21.49 2.62
N ASP A 5 -5.25 21.69 1.61
CA ASP A 5 -6.55 21.03 1.56
C ASP A 5 -6.41 19.51 1.45
N PHE A 6 -5.45 19.04 0.65
CA PHE A 6 -5.19 17.60 0.52
C PHE A 6 -4.71 16.99 1.85
N GLN A 7 -3.79 17.65 2.55
CA GLN A 7 -3.30 17.12 3.82
C GLN A 7 -4.40 17.13 4.89
N ALA A 8 -5.19 18.19 4.99
CA ALA A 8 -6.33 18.25 5.90
C ALA A 8 -7.36 17.15 5.61
N TYR A 9 -7.71 16.95 4.33
CA TYR A 9 -8.58 15.85 3.91
C TYR A 9 -8.00 14.50 4.36
N LYS A 10 -6.75 14.21 3.98
CA LYS A 10 -6.10 12.94 4.30
C LYS A 10 -6.06 12.68 5.80
N GLU A 11 -5.72 13.69 6.60
CA GLU A 11 -5.74 13.57 8.05
C GLU A 11 -7.12 13.26 8.60
N SER A 12 -8.17 13.91 8.08
CA SER A 12 -9.56 13.64 8.46
C SER A 12 -9.96 12.20 8.18
N GLN A 13 -9.57 11.67 7.00
CA GLN A 13 -9.88 10.30 6.60
C GLN A 13 -9.07 9.29 7.41
N VAL A 14 -7.78 9.52 7.63
CA VAL A 14 -6.96 8.63 8.47
C VAL A 14 -7.49 8.57 9.91
N ARG A 15 -8.14 9.63 10.43
CA ARG A 15 -8.75 9.62 11.77
C ARG A 15 -9.92 8.64 11.90
N THR A 16 -10.60 8.29 10.82
CA THR A 16 -11.72 7.32 10.81
C THR A 16 -11.24 5.86 10.88
N LEU A 17 -9.95 5.61 10.63
CA LEU A 17 -9.37 4.29 10.81
C LEU A 17 -9.37 3.88 12.27
N THR A 18 -9.60 2.60 12.48
CA THR A 18 -9.57 1.98 13.81
C THR A 18 -8.21 2.12 14.50
N THR A 19 -8.27 2.20 15.82
CA THR A 19 -7.10 2.15 16.71
C THR A 19 -6.82 0.76 17.25
N CYS A 20 -7.58 -0.24 16.82
CA CYS A 20 -7.41 -1.63 17.25
C CYS A 20 -6.17 -2.28 16.61
N ILE A 21 -5.87 -3.49 17.09
CA ILE A 21 -4.94 -4.40 16.42
C ILE A 21 -5.57 -4.89 15.10
N GLY A 22 -4.73 -5.17 14.11
CA GLY A 22 -5.20 -5.83 12.92
C GLY A 22 -4.28 -5.69 11.72
N VAL A 23 -4.85 -5.96 10.56
CA VAL A 23 -4.18 -5.96 9.26
C VAL A 23 -4.70 -4.79 8.44
N TYR A 24 -3.85 -4.19 7.63
CA TYR A 24 -4.21 -3.13 6.70
C TYR A 24 -3.51 -3.33 5.35
N ALA A 25 -4.13 -2.82 4.29
CA ALA A 25 -3.54 -2.75 2.96
C ALA A 25 -3.50 -1.31 2.47
N LEU A 26 -2.38 -0.90 1.88
CA LEU A 26 -2.25 0.34 1.13
C LEU A 26 -2.58 0.04 -0.33
N CYS A 27 -3.56 0.75 -0.87
CA CYS A 27 -4.10 0.50 -2.21
C CYS A 27 -3.86 1.70 -3.13
N ASP A 28 -3.61 1.41 -4.40
CA ASP A 28 -3.34 2.42 -5.42
C ASP A 28 -4.59 3.22 -5.83
N LEU A 29 -4.42 4.09 -6.83
CA LEU A 29 -5.48 4.94 -7.40
C LEU A 29 -6.67 4.14 -7.93
N ASP A 30 -6.49 2.85 -8.24
CA ASP A 30 -7.51 1.95 -8.79
C ASP A 30 -8.11 1.01 -7.74
N GLN A 31 -7.92 1.32 -6.44
CA GLN A 31 -8.28 0.46 -5.31
C GLN A 31 -7.62 -0.93 -5.33
N VAL A 32 -6.43 -1.07 -5.94
CA VAL A 32 -5.69 -2.34 -5.95
C VAL A 32 -4.63 -2.33 -4.85
N PRO A 33 -4.60 -3.33 -3.95
CA PRO A 33 -3.55 -3.44 -2.93
C PRO A 33 -2.13 -3.49 -3.53
N ILE A 34 -1.21 -2.73 -2.93
CA ILE A 34 0.22 -2.72 -3.25
C ILE A 34 1.03 -3.37 -2.13
N TYR A 35 0.63 -3.11 -0.89
CA TYR A 35 1.31 -3.56 0.33
C TYR A 35 0.30 -3.90 1.41
N VAL A 36 0.56 -4.96 2.16
CA VAL A 36 -0.20 -5.37 3.35
C VAL A 36 0.72 -5.34 4.56
N GLY A 37 0.24 -4.85 5.70
CA GLY A 37 0.99 -4.91 6.95
C GLY A 37 0.06 -5.13 8.14
N GLN A 38 0.67 -5.41 9.29
CA GLN A 38 -0.05 -5.66 10.53
C GLN A 38 0.39 -4.77 11.69
N THR A 39 -0.43 -4.75 12.74
CA THR A 39 -0.06 -4.19 14.04
C THR A 39 -0.78 -4.89 15.18
N VAL A 40 -0.03 -5.18 16.24
CA VAL A 40 -0.53 -5.74 17.51
C VAL A 40 -0.64 -4.67 18.61
N SER A 41 -0.41 -3.41 18.26
CA SER A 41 -0.56 -2.28 19.18
C SER A 41 -1.97 -1.70 19.09
N VAL A 42 -2.40 -1.04 20.15
CA VAL A 42 -3.70 -0.34 20.23
C VAL A 42 -3.49 1.18 20.37
N GLY A 43 -4.57 1.95 20.26
CA GLY A 43 -4.55 3.40 20.41
C GLY A 43 -3.80 4.08 19.28
N GLU A 44 -2.95 5.06 19.62
CA GLU A 44 -2.18 5.84 18.64
C GLU A 44 -1.15 5.03 17.85
N ARG A 45 -0.84 3.80 18.28
CA ARG A 45 0.07 2.88 17.59
C ARG A 45 -0.65 1.73 16.88
N GLY A 46 -1.99 1.70 16.91
CA GLY A 46 -2.82 0.73 16.19
C GLY A 46 -2.82 0.97 14.68
N ILE A 47 -3.83 0.42 13.97
CA ILE A 47 -3.91 0.50 12.50
C ILE A 47 -3.79 1.96 12.03
N ARG A 48 -4.59 2.86 12.61
CA ARG A 48 -4.52 4.30 12.35
C ARG A 48 -3.10 4.87 12.47
N GLY A 49 -2.39 4.50 13.53
CA GLY A 49 -1.03 4.96 13.78
C GLY A 49 -0.02 4.51 12.73
N ARG A 50 -0.09 3.22 12.36
CA ARG A 50 0.76 2.66 11.31
C ARG A 50 0.49 3.29 9.96
N VAL A 51 -0.78 3.35 9.56
CA VAL A 51 -1.18 3.97 8.28
C VAL A 51 -0.78 5.43 8.24
N ARG A 52 -1.03 6.20 9.31
CA ARG A 52 -0.59 7.60 9.41
C ARG A 52 0.92 7.70 9.19
N ARG A 53 1.72 6.88 9.88
CA ARG A 53 3.19 6.89 9.73
C ARG A 53 3.61 6.65 8.28
N HIS A 54 2.99 5.70 7.57
CA HIS A 54 3.28 5.50 6.16
C HIS A 54 2.96 6.75 5.33
N LEU A 55 1.77 7.33 5.52
CA LEU A 55 1.30 8.43 4.67
C LEU A 55 1.96 9.78 4.96
N THR A 56 2.52 9.99 6.15
CA THR A 56 3.11 11.28 6.57
C THR A 56 4.62 11.24 6.73
N SER A 57 5.21 10.07 6.97
CA SER A 57 6.64 9.94 7.22
C SER A 57 7.32 9.10 6.15
N ALA A 58 8.32 9.69 5.49
CA ALA A 58 9.23 8.95 4.60
C ALA A 58 10.10 7.91 5.33
N ARG A 59 9.87 7.65 6.63
CA ARG A 59 10.67 6.75 7.50
C ARG A 59 10.01 5.41 7.80
N SER A 60 8.90 5.05 7.14
CA SER A 60 8.45 3.66 7.18
C SER A 60 9.28 2.85 6.20
N ASP A 61 9.75 1.67 6.58
CA ASP A 61 10.70 0.88 5.78
C ASP A 61 10.27 0.69 4.30
N PRO A 62 9.00 0.38 3.96
CA PRO A 62 8.59 0.22 2.57
C PRO A 62 8.72 1.53 1.75
N ILE A 63 8.60 2.68 2.38
CA ILE A 63 8.69 4.00 1.73
C ILE A 63 10.14 4.49 1.72
N ALA A 64 10.86 4.29 2.82
CA ALA A 64 12.28 4.62 2.94
C ALA A 64 13.09 3.86 1.90
N ASN A 65 12.79 2.58 1.70
CA ASN A 65 13.43 1.70 0.73
C ASN A 65 12.86 1.82 -0.70
N ARG A 66 12.03 2.84 -0.98
CA ARG A 66 11.41 3.09 -2.30
C ARG A 66 10.57 1.93 -2.84
N GLN A 67 10.08 1.04 -1.99
CA GLN A 67 9.15 -0.04 -2.41
C GLN A 67 7.73 0.48 -2.63
N ILE A 68 7.35 1.59 -2.00
CA ILE A 68 6.01 2.18 -2.14
C ILE A 68 6.13 3.66 -2.47
N ASP A 69 5.42 4.07 -3.52
CA ASP A 69 5.16 5.47 -3.80
C ASP A 69 3.90 5.96 -3.07
N VAL A 70 4.05 6.87 -2.12
CA VAL A 70 2.92 7.50 -1.41
C VAL A 70 1.99 8.25 -2.37
N TRP A 71 2.52 8.71 -3.51
CA TRP A 71 1.73 9.40 -4.52
C TRP A 71 0.61 8.51 -5.09
N GLU A 72 0.79 7.19 -5.14
CA GLU A 72 -0.21 6.24 -5.63
C GLU A 72 -1.27 5.88 -4.58
N ILE A 73 -1.03 6.11 -3.28
CA ILE A 73 -1.91 5.58 -2.24
C ILE A 73 -3.18 6.43 -2.10
N ALA A 74 -4.29 5.91 -2.63
CA ALA A 74 -5.61 6.55 -2.58
C ALA A 74 -6.56 5.91 -1.58
N TYR A 75 -6.36 4.63 -1.25
CA TYR A 75 -7.26 3.88 -0.38
C TYR A 75 -6.49 3.04 0.63
N VAL A 76 -7.14 2.80 1.76
CA VAL A 76 -6.66 1.93 2.83
C VAL A 76 -7.74 0.93 3.14
N TRP A 77 -7.43 -0.35 2.97
CA TRP A 77 -8.27 -1.42 3.51
C TRP A 77 -7.77 -1.79 4.90
N SER A 78 -8.67 -2.12 5.80
CA SER A 78 -8.31 -2.55 7.15
C SER A 78 -9.27 -3.62 7.66
N TRP A 79 -8.72 -4.48 8.50
CA TRP A 79 -9.40 -5.60 9.11
C TRP A 79 -8.99 -5.67 10.58
N GLU A 80 -9.94 -5.43 11.46
CA GLU A 80 -9.72 -5.60 12.90
C GLU A 80 -9.57 -7.08 13.21
N VAL A 81 -8.52 -7.43 13.94
CA VAL A 81 -8.28 -8.81 14.33
C VAL A 81 -8.74 -8.98 15.78
N PRO A 82 -9.64 -9.93 16.08
CA PRO A 82 -10.22 -10.06 17.42
C PRO A 82 -9.19 -10.44 18.49
N GLU A 83 -8.21 -11.27 18.12
CA GLU A 83 -7.20 -11.73 19.06
C GLU A 83 -5.81 -11.81 18.42
N LYS A 84 -4.80 -11.39 19.18
CA LYS A 84 -3.40 -11.38 18.73
C LYS A 84 -2.92 -12.74 18.20
N ARG A 85 -3.41 -13.85 18.75
CA ARG A 85 -3.04 -15.22 18.31
C ARG A 85 -3.42 -15.51 16.85
N HIS A 86 -4.36 -14.77 16.28
CA HIS A 86 -4.80 -14.94 14.90
C HIS A 86 -4.09 -14.02 13.91
N MET A 87 -3.31 -13.06 14.42
CA MET A 87 -2.73 -11.96 13.64
C MET A 87 -1.93 -12.47 12.43
N ASP A 88 -0.93 -13.32 12.66
CA ASP A 88 -0.07 -13.82 11.58
C ASP A 88 -0.86 -14.63 10.55
N SER A 89 -1.79 -15.48 10.99
CA SER A 89 -2.62 -16.29 10.07
C SER A 89 -3.52 -15.43 9.18
N ILE A 90 -4.04 -14.33 9.71
CA ILE A 90 -4.90 -13.39 8.99
C ILE A 90 -4.07 -12.49 8.08
N GLU A 91 -2.91 -12.01 8.51
CA GLU A 91 -1.99 -11.24 7.68
C GLU A 91 -1.55 -12.06 6.47
N GLN A 92 -1.06 -13.29 6.69
CA GLN A 92 -0.65 -14.18 5.62
C GLN A 92 -1.83 -14.47 4.67
N HIS A 93 -3.04 -14.60 5.20
CA HIS A 93 -4.23 -14.79 4.37
C HIS A 93 -4.50 -13.60 3.45
N PHE A 94 -4.45 -12.37 3.98
CA PHE A 94 -4.68 -11.18 3.17
C PHE A 94 -3.52 -10.89 2.22
N ILE A 95 -2.27 -11.16 2.59
CA ILE A 95 -1.13 -11.13 1.65
C ILE A 95 -1.39 -12.12 0.52
N TYR A 96 -1.75 -13.37 0.81
CA TYR A 96 -2.05 -14.38 -0.20
C TYR A 96 -3.17 -13.92 -1.15
N GLN A 97 -4.30 -13.48 -0.60
CA GLN A 97 -5.46 -13.06 -1.39
C GLN A 97 -5.17 -11.83 -2.25
N CYS A 98 -4.59 -10.78 -1.66
CA CYS A 98 -4.29 -9.54 -2.38
C CYS A 98 -3.22 -9.77 -3.46
N ASN A 99 -2.20 -10.60 -3.17
CA ASN A 99 -1.16 -10.92 -4.14
C ASN A 99 -1.67 -11.71 -5.36
N LYS A 100 -2.80 -12.44 -5.23
CA LYS A 100 -3.47 -13.07 -6.38
C LYS A 100 -4.16 -12.05 -7.30
N GLN A 101 -4.65 -10.93 -6.75
CA GLN A 101 -5.26 -9.87 -7.54
C GLN A 101 -4.20 -9.07 -8.30
N SER A 102 -3.16 -8.64 -7.60
CA SER A 102 -2.00 -7.97 -8.17
C SER A 102 -0.77 -8.29 -7.32
N PRO A 103 0.42 -8.52 -7.92
CA PRO A 103 1.63 -8.73 -7.15
C PRO A 103 1.88 -7.63 -6.12
N LEU A 104 2.08 -8.02 -4.86
CA LEU A 104 2.43 -7.11 -3.75
C LEU A 104 3.95 -6.93 -3.66
N VAL A 105 4.37 -5.77 -3.14
CA VAL A 105 5.77 -5.45 -2.85
C VAL A 105 6.25 -5.95 -1.48
N ASN A 106 5.36 -6.59 -0.71
CA ASN A 106 5.68 -7.23 0.57
C ASN A 106 6.96 -8.07 0.51
N GLU A 107 7.74 -8.04 1.60
CA GLU A 107 9.01 -8.77 1.66
C GLU A 107 8.83 -10.29 1.58
N THR A 108 7.75 -10.80 2.19
CA THR A 108 7.41 -12.21 2.19
C THR A 108 6.01 -12.40 1.62
N ILE A 109 5.87 -13.39 0.75
CA ILE A 109 4.58 -13.82 0.21
C ILE A 109 4.39 -15.30 0.55
N PRO A 110 3.27 -15.68 1.17
CA PRO A 110 2.93 -17.07 1.41
C PRO A 110 2.80 -17.84 0.09
N THR A 111 3.48 -18.99 0.01
CA THR A 111 3.47 -19.89 -1.15
C THR A 111 2.18 -20.70 -1.26
N ALA A 112 1.50 -20.92 -0.14
CA ALA A 112 0.24 -21.64 -0.05
C ALA A 112 -0.80 -20.81 0.70
N LYS A 113 -2.09 -21.07 0.40
CA LYS A 113 -3.21 -20.45 1.13
C LYS A 113 -3.15 -20.86 2.60
N PRO A 114 -3.05 -19.92 3.55
CA PRO A 114 -3.06 -20.25 4.98
C PRO A 114 -4.36 -20.91 5.40
N LYS A 115 -4.27 -21.88 6.32
CA LYS A 115 -5.44 -22.47 6.97
C LYS A 115 -5.94 -21.49 8.03
N LEU A 116 -7.20 -21.08 7.92
CA LEU A 116 -7.87 -20.24 8.90
C LEU A 116 -8.76 -21.11 9.79
N THR A 117 -8.74 -20.84 11.09
CA THR A 117 -9.57 -21.51 12.09
C THR A 117 -10.73 -20.62 12.58
N LEU A 118 -10.83 -19.39 12.05
CA LEU A 118 -11.84 -18.41 12.42
C LEU A 118 -12.54 -17.82 11.19
N LYS A 119 -13.67 -17.17 11.44
CA LYS A 119 -14.31 -16.29 10.46
C LYS A 119 -13.41 -15.10 10.16
N LEU A 120 -13.27 -14.76 8.88
CA LEU A 120 -12.52 -13.58 8.48
C LEU A 120 -13.19 -12.30 8.99
N PRO A 121 -12.41 -11.34 9.50
CA PRO A 121 -12.93 -10.02 9.84
C PRO A 121 -13.47 -9.28 8.62
N GLU A 122 -14.44 -8.41 8.84
CA GLU A 122 -15.00 -7.56 7.79
C GLU A 122 -13.99 -6.51 7.33
N ARG A 123 -14.04 -6.18 6.04
CA ARG A 123 -13.16 -5.18 5.44
C ARG A 123 -13.76 -3.80 5.64
N ASN A 124 -13.03 -2.93 6.33
CA ASN A 124 -13.26 -1.49 6.27
C ASN A 124 -12.40 -0.88 5.15
N CYS A 125 -12.98 0.03 4.37
CA CYS A 125 -12.32 0.73 3.26
C CYS A 125 -12.40 2.25 3.48
N VAL A 126 -11.24 2.91 3.52
CA VAL A 126 -11.14 4.36 3.69
C VAL A 126 -10.41 4.97 2.51
N GLN A 127 -11.04 5.94 1.85
CA GLN A 127 -10.44 6.74 0.79
C GLN A 127 -9.63 7.89 1.41
N VAL A 128 -8.30 7.84 1.29
CA VAL A 128 -7.38 8.83 1.89
C VAL A 128 -6.96 9.93 0.91
N MET A 129 -7.48 9.90 -0.32
CA MET A 129 -7.25 10.90 -1.35
C MET A 129 -8.57 11.43 -1.92
N PRO A 130 -8.75 12.76 -2.09
CA PRO A 130 -9.95 13.32 -2.68
C PRO A 130 -10.21 12.79 -4.09
N GLU A 131 -11.48 12.52 -4.42
CA GLU A 131 -11.87 11.94 -5.71
C GLU A 131 -11.37 12.73 -6.92
N ALA A 132 -11.44 14.06 -6.87
CA ALA A 132 -10.94 14.92 -7.94
C ALA A 132 -9.42 14.73 -8.17
N LEU A 133 -8.66 14.50 -7.09
CA LEU A 133 -7.22 14.26 -7.18
C LEU A 133 -6.91 12.85 -7.67
N ILE A 134 -7.69 11.84 -7.27
CA ILE A 134 -7.56 10.47 -7.81
C ILE A 134 -7.74 10.51 -9.32
N LYS A 135 -8.84 11.11 -9.81
CA LYS A 135 -9.12 11.23 -11.24
C LYS A 135 -8.02 11.97 -11.99
N ALA A 136 -7.52 13.08 -11.43
CA ALA A 136 -6.40 13.81 -12.03
C ALA A 136 -5.14 12.94 -12.10
N ARG A 137 -4.79 12.23 -11.01
CA ARG A 137 -3.61 11.36 -10.97
C ARG A 137 -3.74 10.09 -11.79
N GLN A 138 -4.95 9.65 -12.11
CA GLN A 138 -5.19 8.54 -13.03
C GLN A 138 -4.94 8.91 -14.49
N ASP A 139 -4.83 10.20 -14.83
CA ASP A 139 -4.47 10.62 -16.18
C ASP A 139 -3.13 9.97 -16.58
N PRO A 140 -3.09 9.20 -17.69
CA PRO A 140 -1.87 8.53 -18.14
C PRO A 140 -0.69 9.49 -18.36
N THR A 141 -0.93 10.74 -18.77
CA THR A 141 0.14 11.75 -18.99
C THR A 141 0.78 12.22 -17.69
N LEU A 142 0.11 12.02 -16.55
CA LEU A 142 0.65 12.30 -15.22
C LEU A 142 1.16 11.03 -14.54
N ARG A 143 0.39 9.95 -14.61
CA ARG A 143 0.70 8.69 -13.92
C ARG A 143 1.92 7.99 -14.51
N PHE A 144 2.01 7.90 -15.83
CA PHE A 144 3.10 7.14 -16.46
C PHE A 144 4.48 7.75 -16.17
N PRO A 145 4.72 9.07 -16.35
CA PRO A 145 6.00 9.68 -15.96
C PRO A 145 6.32 9.50 -14.48
N ARG A 146 5.31 9.57 -13.60
CA ARG A 146 5.50 9.35 -12.16
C ARG A 146 5.97 7.92 -11.87
N GLN A 147 5.40 6.93 -12.54
CA GLN A 147 5.77 5.52 -12.40
C GLN A 147 7.19 5.24 -12.92
N ILE A 148 7.61 5.87 -14.04
CA ILE A 148 9.00 5.82 -14.50
C ILE A 148 9.93 6.39 -13.43
N GLN A 149 9.61 7.57 -12.88
CA GLN A 149 10.42 8.22 -11.86
C GLN A 149 10.57 7.34 -10.62
N HIS A 150 9.48 6.74 -10.14
CA HIS A 150 9.51 5.86 -8.98
C HIS A 150 10.32 4.58 -9.25
N PHE A 151 10.15 3.97 -10.43
CA PHE A 151 10.94 2.82 -10.85
C PHE A 151 12.44 3.16 -10.86
N ASN A 152 12.83 4.31 -11.42
CA ASN A 152 14.22 4.76 -11.42
C ASN A 152 14.75 4.96 -9.99
N GLN A 153 13.98 5.60 -9.11
CA GLN A 153 14.36 5.77 -7.70
C GLN A 153 14.60 4.43 -6.98
N LEU A 154 13.81 3.41 -7.27
CA LEU A 154 14.00 2.07 -6.73
C LEU A 154 15.27 1.42 -7.28
N VAL A 155 15.55 1.54 -8.59
CA VAL A 155 16.80 1.08 -9.20
C VAL A 155 18.01 1.76 -8.56
N ASP A 156 17.99 3.09 -8.46
CA ASP A 156 19.06 3.88 -7.85
C ASP A 156 19.30 3.48 -6.40
N TYR A 157 18.24 3.22 -5.62
CA TYR A 157 18.36 2.75 -4.24
C TYR A 157 19.01 1.36 -4.17
N ILE A 158 18.65 0.45 -5.07
CA ILE A 158 19.23 -0.91 -5.11
C ILE A 158 20.73 -0.84 -5.42
N LEU A 159 21.11 -0.04 -6.41
CA LEU A 159 22.51 0.05 -6.87
C LEU A 159 23.40 0.79 -5.88
N ASN A 160 22.89 1.84 -5.24
CA ASN A 160 23.72 2.76 -4.45
C ASN A 160 23.53 2.63 -2.94
N THR A 161 22.51 1.91 -2.46
CA THR A 161 22.23 1.79 -1.01
C THR A 161 22.18 0.34 -0.54
N GLN A 162 21.31 -0.49 -1.12
CA GLN A 162 21.16 -1.88 -0.66
C GLN A 162 20.47 -2.76 -1.69
N ASP A 163 21.06 -3.92 -1.96
CA ASP A 163 20.45 -4.95 -2.80
C ASP A 163 19.94 -6.14 -1.96
N LYS A 164 18.61 -6.26 -1.85
CA LYS A 164 17.94 -7.31 -1.09
C LYS A 164 16.88 -8.02 -1.96
N PRO A 165 16.59 -9.31 -1.72
CA PRO A 165 15.60 -10.06 -2.51
C PRO A 165 14.23 -9.38 -2.61
N HIS A 166 13.74 -8.78 -1.52
CA HIS A 166 12.46 -8.08 -1.53
C HIS A 166 12.45 -6.79 -2.38
N LEU A 167 13.61 -6.11 -2.54
CA LEU A 167 13.73 -4.93 -3.39
C LEU A 167 13.72 -5.33 -4.87
N ARG A 168 14.42 -6.41 -5.21
CA ARG A 168 14.35 -7.01 -6.55
C ARG A 168 12.93 -7.48 -6.89
N ARG A 169 12.21 -8.03 -5.91
CA ARG A 169 10.78 -8.34 -6.06
C ARG A 169 9.97 -7.08 -6.35
N ALA A 170 10.11 -6.03 -5.53
CA ALA A 170 9.40 -4.77 -5.77
C ALA A 170 9.68 -4.23 -7.19
N LEU A 171 10.93 -4.32 -7.66
CA LEU A 171 11.32 -3.93 -9.01
C LEU A 171 10.56 -4.74 -10.08
N GLN A 172 10.44 -6.06 -9.92
CA GLN A 172 9.65 -6.90 -10.82
C GLN A 172 8.15 -6.54 -10.81
N VAL A 173 7.59 -6.19 -9.63
CA VAL A 173 6.21 -5.74 -9.51
C VAL A 173 6.00 -4.43 -10.28
N TYR A 174 6.88 -3.44 -10.08
CA TYR A 174 6.77 -2.17 -10.78
C TYR A 174 7.04 -2.28 -12.26
N TYR A 175 7.93 -3.17 -12.71
CA TYR A 175 8.12 -3.42 -14.14
C TYR A 175 6.81 -3.86 -14.82
N LYS A 176 6.09 -4.82 -14.21
CA LYS A 176 4.78 -5.26 -14.73
C LYS A 176 3.75 -4.14 -14.73
N ARG A 177 3.70 -3.33 -13.67
CA ARG A 177 2.81 -2.17 -13.58
C ARG A 177 3.15 -1.11 -14.64
N LEU A 178 4.44 -0.82 -14.82
CA LEU A 178 4.95 0.15 -15.78
C LEU A 178 4.58 -0.25 -17.22
N THR A 179 4.69 -1.53 -17.58
CA THR A 179 4.24 -2.03 -18.90
C THR A 179 2.75 -1.77 -19.11
N ARG A 180 1.90 -1.97 -18.10
CA ARG A 180 0.46 -1.67 -18.19
C ARG A 180 0.22 -0.17 -18.39
N TYR A 181 0.90 0.68 -17.62
CA TYR A 181 0.74 2.14 -17.72
C TYR A 181 1.30 2.70 -19.02
N TYR A 182 2.37 2.11 -19.55
CA TYR A 182 2.89 2.42 -20.87
C TYR A 182 1.84 2.19 -21.96
N GLN A 183 1.19 1.03 -21.98
CA GLN A 183 0.12 0.75 -22.96
C GLN A 183 -1.02 1.76 -22.82
N THR A 184 -1.46 2.03 -21.59
CA THR A 184 -2.54 3.01 -21.33
C THR A 184 -2.16 4.43 -21.78
N PHE A 185 -0.87 4.78 -21.72
CA PHE A 185 -0.38 6.07 -22.20
C PHE A 185 -0.36 6.16 -23.73
N LEU A 186 -0.04 5.06 -24.43
CA LEU A 186 -0.07 5.01 -25.90
C LEU A 186 -1.47 5.01 -26.49
N ASP A 187 -2.44 4.41 -25.79
CA ASP A 187 -3.84 4.32 -26.22
C ASP A 187 -4.63 5.63 -26.01
N LYS A 188 -3.98 6.69 -25.51
CA LYS A 188 -4.60 7.97 -25.13
C LYS A 188 -4.60 9.02 -26.25
#